data_AF-C4WW56-F1
#
_entry.id   AF-C4WW56-F1
#
_cell.length_a   1.000
_cell.length_b   1.000
_cell.length_c   1.000
_cell.angle_alpha   90.00
_cell.angle_beta   90.00
_cell.angle_gamma   90.00
#
_symmetry.space_group_name_H-M   'P 1'
#
loop_
_entity.id
_entity.type
_entity.pdbx_description
1 polymer ?
#
loop_
_entity_poly.entity_id
_entity_poly.type
_entity_poly.pdbx_seq_one_letter_code
_entity_poly.pdbx_strand_id
1 'polypeptide(L)'
;MICSKYFSNFLVKQNYTSSKLYQTSLTRNFSMTAKSVELNSFSRRKKSDTDIGWILLVLPISAFGLGTWQVRRKIWKESLIQELKTKTKFPALDFPENQEELKTLEYRRVKVVGEFDHSKELYLGPRSCLTDGGAENSNGLFSGSTKSGYYVITPFKLSNKPYTILVNRGWVSMKNKNPASRSSGQVAGELN
;
A
#
# COMPACT_ATOMS: atom_id res chain seq x y z
N MET A 1 9.25 -33.93 -4.84
CA MET A 1 8.00 -33.13 -4.68
C MET A 1 7.62 -32.88 -3.20
N ILE A 2 8.57 -32.77 -2.26
CA ILE A 2 8.26 -32.60 -0.81
C ILE A 2 8.71 -31.22 -0.27
N CYS A 3 9.76 -30.60 -0.83
CA CYS A 3 10.22 -29.26 -0.41
C CYS A 3 9.32 -28.08 -0.85
N SER A 4 8.40 -28.28 -1.81
CA SER A 4 7.55 -27.18 -2.32
C SER A 4 6.41 -26.81 -1.36
N LYS A 5 5.91 -27.79 -0.58
CA LYS A 5 4.74 -27.59 0.29
C LYS A 5 5.06 -26.90 1.62
N TYR A 6 6.25 -27.11 2.18
CA TYR A 6 6.61 -26.51 3.48
C TYR A 6 6.89 -25.00 3.41
N PHE A 7 7.41 -24.50 2.28
CA PHE A 7 7.73 -23.08 2.14
C PHE A 7 6.49 -22.19 1.89
N SER A 8 5.41 -22.77 1.37
CA SER A 8 4.15 -22.04 1.14
C SER A 8 3.44 -21.66 2.45
N ASN A 9 3.57 -22.49 3.50
CA ASN A 9 2.94 -22.25 4.79
C ASN A 9 3.70 -21.23 5.66
N PHE A 10 4.99 -21.00 5.40
CA PHE A 10 5.80 -20.03 6.15
C PHE A 10 5.49 -18.57 5.76
N LEU A 11 5.10 -18.33 4.50
CA LEU A 11 4.87 -16.97 3.99
C LEU A 11 3.48 -16.40 4.30
N VAL A 12 2.51 -17.24 4.69
CA VAL A 12 1.16 -16.79 5.07
C VAL A 12 1.12 -16.26 6.51
N LYS A 13 2.04 -16.72 7.38
CA LYS A 13 1.97 -16.45 8.83
C LYS A 13 2.63 -15.13 9.29
N GLN A 14 3.42 -14.45 8.46
CA GLN A 14 4.07 -13.18 8.86
C GLN A 14 3.16 -11.94 8.80
N ASN A 15 1.97 -12.03 8.17
CA ASN A 15 1.10 -10.85 7.99
C ASN A 15 0.04 -10.65 9.08
N TYR A 16 0.04 -11.48 10.13
CA TYR A 16 -0.83 -11.32 11.28
C TYR A 16 0.05 -11.37 12.54
N THR A 17 0.01 -10.31 13.35
CA THR A 17 0.63 -10.11 14.69
C THR A 17 1.79 -9.11 14.76
N SER A 18 1.47 -7.84 14.99
CA SER A 18 2.02 -7.06 16.12
C SER A 18 1.55 -5.61 16.06
N SER A 19 0.34 -5.35 16.55
CA SER A 19 -0.01 -4.07 17.15
C SER A 19 -0.03 -4.27 18.67
N LYS A 20 1.12 -4.11 19.33
CA LYS A 20 1.15 -3.83 20.77
C LYS A 20 1.48 -2.37 20.96
N LEU A 21 0.43 -1.64 21.33
CA LEU A 21 0.42 -0.29 21.86
C LEU A 21 1.35 -0.22 23.08
N TYR A 22 2.32 0.68 23.05
CA TYR A 22 3.03 1.10 24.26
C TYR A 22 2.35 2.37 24.78
N GLN A 23 1.76 2.25 25.96
CA GLN A 23 1.28 3.38 26.75
C GLN A 23 2.49 4.19 27.22
N THR A 24 2.43 5.50 26.99
CA THR A 24 3.30 6.49 27.59
C THR A 24 2.83 6.76 29.02
N SER A 25 3.72 6.54 30.00
CA SER A 25 3.63 7.21 31.29
C SER A 25 4.96 7.88 31.59
N LEU A 26 4.96 9.19 31.38
CA LEU A 26 5.94 10.12 31.93
C LEU A 26 5.79 10.11 33.45
N THR A 27 6.82 9.67 34.16
CA THR A 27 7.13 10.22 35.48
C THR A 27 8.63 10.44 35.63
N ARG A 28 8.89 11.45 36.44
CA ARG A 28 10.04 12.33 36.51
C ARG A 28 11.18 11.73 37.36
N ASN A 29 12.37 12.27 37.14
CA ASN A 29 13.52 12.31 38.05
C ASN A 29 14.37 11.05 38.11
N PHE A 30 15.48 11.05 37.36
CA PHE A 30 16.68 10.36 37.81
C PHE A 30 17.90 11.25 37.61
N SER A 31 18.61 11.43 38.73
CA SER A 31 19.81 12.21 38.92
C SER A 31 20.85 11.94 37.83
N MET A 32 21.46 13.00 37.28
CA MET A 32 22.62 12.90 36.41
C MET A 32 23.84 12.47 37.22
N THR A 33 24.06 11.16 37.35
CA THR A 33 25.40 10.61 37.55
C THR A 33 26.00 10.34 36.17
N ALA A 34 27.01 11.13 35.79
CA ALA A 34 27.82 10.89 34.61
C ALA A 34 28.57 9.57 34.77
N LYS A 35 27.95 8.45 34.36
CA LYS A 35 28.69 7.22 34.05
C LYS A 35 29.34 7.45 32.68
N SER A 36 30.66 7.57 32.67
CA SER A 36 31.47 7.47 31.48
C SER A 36 31.03 6.23 30.70
N VAL A 37 30.49 6.45 29.50
CA VAL A 37 30.23 5.35 28.55
C VAL A 37 31.59 4.81 28.17
N GLU A 38 32.01 3.73 28.83
CA GLU A 38 33.15 2.94 28.38
C GLU A 38 32.83 2.48 26.97
N LEU A 39 33.53 3.05 25.99
CA LEU A 39 33.58 2.55 24.64
C LEU A 39 34.19 1.16 24.74
N ASN A 40 33.35 0.13 24.83
CA ASN A 40 33.75 -1.26 24.68
C ASN A 40 34.57 -1.33 23.39
N SER A 41 35.89 -1.45 23.56
CA SER A 41 36.80 -1.63 22.46
C SER A 41 36.26 -2.80 21.66
N PHE A 42 35.88 -2.57 20.41
CA PHE A 42 35.54 -3.65 19.49
C PHE A 42 36.80 -4.49 19.33
N SER A 43 36.99 -5.45 20.22
CA SER A 43 38.10 -6.39 20.21
C SER A 43 37.97 -7.14 18.89
N ARG A 44 38.89 -6.84 17.96
CA ARG A 44 38.98 -7.50 16.66
C ARG A 44 39.28 -8.98 16.92
N ARG A 45 38.23 -9.79 17.02
CA ARG A 45 38.33 -11.26 17.13
C ARG A 45 39.14 -11.74 15.94
N LYS A 46 40.33 -12.34 16.17
CA LYS A 46 41.03 -13.13 15.13
C LYS A 46 40.08 -14.26 14.73
N LYS A 47 39.43 -14.13 13.58
CA LYS A 47 38.60 -15.21 13.00
C LYS A 47 39.52 -16.40 12.74
N SER A 48 39.14 -17.57 13.23
CA SER A 48 39.81 -18.80 12.85
C SER A 48 39.59 -19.06 11.35
N ASP A 49 40.54 -19.67 10.65
CA ASP A 49 40.40 -19.95 9.21
C ASP A 49 39.15 -20.79 8.91
N THR A 50 38.72 -21.61 9.87
CA THR A 50 37.45 -22.35 9.83
C THR A 50 36.22 -21.45 9.83
N ASP A 51 36.19 -20.37 10.64
CA ASP A 51 35.06 -19.43 10.66
C ASP A 51 34.95 -18.63 9.36
N ILE A 52 36.09 -18.34 8.72
CA ILE A 52 36.14 -17.71 7.40
C ILE A 52 35.66 -18.68 6.31
N GLY A 53 36.05 -19.95 6.38
CA GLY A 53 35.56 -20.99 5.47
C GLY A 53 34.04 -21.14 5.49
N TRP A 54 33.41 -21.13 6.67
CA TRP A 54 31.95 -21.21 6.79
C TRP A 54 31.24 -19.99 6.22
N ILE A 55 31.75 -18.77 6.44
CA ILE A 55 31.17 -17.55 5.87
C ILE A 55 31.31 -17.54 4.35
N LEU A 56 32.46 -17.98 3.84
CA LEU A 56 32.71 -18.10 2.40
C LEU A 56 31.73 -19.06 1.72
N LEU A 57 31.21 -20.05 2.45
CA LEU A 57 30.26 -21.03 1.94
C LEU A 57 28.80 -20.62 2.13
N VAL A 58 28.43 -20.06 3.29
CA VAL A 58 27.04 -19.68 3.61
C VAL A 58 26.58 -18.45 2.84
N LEU A 59 27.49 -17.49 2.59
CA LEU A 59 27.17 -16.25 1.89
C LEU A 59 26.70 -16.47 0.44
N PRO A 60 27.40 -17.25 -0.42
CA PRO A 60 26.93 -17.50 -1.78
C PRO A 60 25.66 -18.34 -1.83
N ILE A 61 25.50 -19.33 -0.93
CA ILE A 61 24.30 -20.17 -0.89
C ILE A 61 23.07 -19.34 -0.50
N SER A 62 23.19 -18.50 0.53
CA SER A 62 22.11 -17.61 0.94
C SER A 62 21.84 -16.53 -0.11
N ALA A 63 22.86 -15.93 -0.71
CA ALA A 63 22.70 -14.97 -1.80
C ALA A 63 21.99 -15.58 -3.03
N PHE A 64 22.28 -16.83 -3.37
CA PHE A 64 21.60 -17.52 -4.47
C PHE A 64 20.13 -17.84 -4.13
N GLY A 65 19.86 -18.29 -2.91
CA GLY A 65 18.49 -18.52 -2.42
C GLY A 65 17.67 -17.22 -2.42
N LEU A 66 18.24 -16.13 -1.88
CA LEU A 66 17.60 -14.82 -1.88
C LEU A 66 17.45 -14.29 -3.31
N GLY A 67 18.46 -14.42 -4.17
CA GLY A 67 18.42 -13.99 -5.57
C GLY A 67 17.30 -14.68 -6.34
N THR A 68 17.19 -16.01 -6.19
CA THR A 68 16.11 -16.80 -6.82
C THR A 68 14.73 -16.35 -6.33
N TRP A 69 14.59 -16.08 -5.02
CA TRP A 69 13.35 -15.55 -4.46
C TRP A 69 13.02 -14.16 -5.00
N GLN A 70 14.00 -13.25 -5.07
CA GLN A 70 13.82 -11.90 -5.61
C GLN A 70 13.33 -11.95 -7.07
N VAL A 71 13.92 -12.82 -7.90
CA VAL A 71 13.49 -13.01 -9.30
C VAL A 71 12.06 -13.54 -9.37
N ARG A 72 11.72 -14.60 -8.62
CA ARG A 72 10.36 -15.15 -8.58
C ARG A 72 9.35 -14.11 -8.09
N ARG A 73 9.73 -13.32 -7.07
CA ARG A 73 8.90 -12.25 -6.51
C ARG A 73 8.66 -11.14 -7.53
N LYS A 74 9.68 -10.78 -8.31
CA LYS A 74 9.57 -9.82 -9.42
C LYS A 74 8.60 -10.32 -10.49
N ILE A 75 8.79 -11.54 -10.98
CA ILE A 75 7.94 -12.15 -12.02
C ILE A 75 6.47 -12.17 -11.56
N TRP A 76 6.21 -12.57 -10.31
CA TRP A 76 4.85 -12.57 -9.76
C TRP A 76 4.24 -11.16 -9.70
N LYS A 77 5.01 -10.15 -9.32
CA LYS A 77 4.51 -8.76 -9.33
C LYS A 77 4.23 -8.28 -10.75
N GLU A 78 5.11 -8.61 -11.70
CA GLU A 78 4.95 -8.24 -13.10
C GLU A 78 3.71 -8.89 -13.72
N SER A 79 3.45 -10.17 -13.42
CA SER A 79 2.24 -10.85 -13.90
C SER A 79 0.96 -10.21 -13.37
N LEU A 80 0.93 -9.81 -12.08
CA LEU A 80 -0.21 -9.09 -11.51
C LEU A 80 -0.43 -7.73 -12.18
N ILE A 81 0.64 -6.98 -12.42
CA ILE A 81 0.56 -5.69 -13.12
C ILE A 81 0.04 -5.88 -14.55
N GLN A 82 0.50 -6.91 -15.26
CA GLN A 82 0.03 -7.23 -16.61
C GLN A 82 -1.45 -7.62 -16.63
N GLU A 83 -1.89 -8.43 -15.67
CA GLU A 83 -3.30 -8.80 -15.54
C GLU A 83 -4.18 -7.55 -15.33
N LEU A 84 -3.82 -6.69 -14.38
CA LEU A 84 -4.54 -5.44 -14.11
C LEU A 84 -4.55 -4.51 -15.32
N LYS A 85 -3.39 -4.31 -15.97
CA LYS A 85 -3.28 -3.50 -17.20
C LYS A 85 -4.17 -4.03 -18.31
N THR A 86 -4.30 -5.34 -18.44
CA THR A 86 -5.18 -5.96 -19.44
C THR A 86 -6.64 -5.73 -19.08
N LYS A 87 -7.02 -5.94 -17.81
CA LYS A 87 -8.38 -5.70 -17.31
C LYS A 87 -8.86 -4.26 -17.53
N THR A 88 -7.99 -3.28 -17.30
CA THR A 88 -8.30 -1.86 -17.49
C THR A 88 -8.44 -1.44 -18.96
N LYS A 89 -7.82 -2.17 -19.90
CA LYS A 89 -7.85 -1.86 -21.34
C LYS A 89 -9.07 -2.40 -22.08
N PHE A 90 -9.83 -3.32 -21.47
CA PHE A 90 -11.06 -3.82 -22.10
C PHE A 90 -12.09 -2.71 -22.31
N PRO A 91 -12.94 -2.83 -23.34
CA PRO A 91 -14.02 -1.88 -23.57
C PRO A 91 -14.93 -1.80 -22.35
N ALA A 92 -15.47 -0.61 -22.12
CA ALA A 92 -16.39 -0.38 -21.02
C ALA A 92 -17.70 -1.15 -21.26
N LEU A 93 -18.12 -1.91 -20.27
CA LEU A 93 -19.37 -2.67 -20.28
C LEU A 93 -20.48 -1.89 -19.58
N ASP A 94 -21.72 -2.23 -19.88
CA ASP A 94 -22.85 -1.72 -19.11
C ASP A 94 -22.88 -2.36 -17.71
N PHE A 95 -23.45 -1.64 -16.75
CA PHE A 95 -23.51 -2.09 -15.38
C PHE A 95 -24.42 -3.33 -15.25
N PRO A 96 -23.90 -4.48 -14.77
CA PRO A 96 -24.68 -5.71 -14.70
C PRO A 96 -25.83 -5.57 -13.71
N GLU A 97 -26.81 -6.47 -13.81
CA GLU A 97 -27.94 -6.51 -12.87
C GLU A 97 -27.70 -7.46 -11.70
N ASN A 98 -26.86 -8.48 -11.91
CA ASN A 98 -26.57 -9.49 -10.91
C ASN A 98 -25.32 -9.12 -10.07
N GLN A 99 -25.42 -9.30 -8.76
CA GLN A 99 -24.33 -9.04 -7.81
C GLN A 99 -23.18 -10.04 -7.96
N GLU A 100 -23.45 -11.27 -8.44
CA GLU A 100 -22.39 -12.26 -8.64
C GLU A 100 -21.44 -11.86 -9.77
N GLU A 101 -21.97 -11.25 -10.83
CA GLU A 101 -21.18 -10.77 -11.97
C GLU A 101 -20.26 -9.60 -11.59
N LEU A 102 -20.64 -8.79 -10.59
CA LEU A 102 -19.81 -7.67 -10.10
C LEU A 102 -18.45 -8.14 -9.57
N LYS A 103 -18.37 -9.34 -8.97
CA LYS A 103 -17.09 -9.91 -8.49
C LYS A 103 -16.13 -10.19 -9.65
N THR A 104 -16.67 -10.60 -10.79
CA THR A 104 -15.89 -10.90 -12.01
C THR A 104 -15.46 -9.62 -12.75
N LEU A 105 -16.17 -8.50 -12.52
CA LEU A 105 -15.88 -7.19 -13.13
C LEU A 105 -14.85 -6.35 -12.36
N GLU A 106 -14.13 -6.93 -11.40
CA GLU A 106 -13.06 -6.21 -10.70
C GLU A 106 -12.03 -5.63 -11.69
N TYR A 107 -11.70 -4.35 -11.54
CA TYR A 107 -10.80 -3.57 -12.42
C TYR A 107 -11.24 -3.42 -13.88
N ARG A 108 -12.50 -3.75 -14.21
CA ARG A 108 -13.10 -3.47 -15.52
C ARG A 108 -13.73 -2.08 -15.54
N ARG A 109 -13.69 -1.45 -16.72
CA ARG A 109 -14.40 -0.19 -16.96
C ARG A 109 -15.89 -0.48 -17.14
N VAL A 110 -16.74 0.31 -16.50
CA VAL A 110 -18.19 0.23 -16.65
C VAL A 110 -18.77 1.60 -16.97
N LYS A 111 -19.86 1.64 -17.73
CA LYS A 111 -20.66 2.84 -18.00
C LYS A 111 -21.87 2.85 -17.08
N VAL A 112 -22.14 4.00 -16.48
CA VAL A 112 -23.26 4.22 -15.56
C VAL A 112 -23.83 5.60 -15.81
N VAL A 113 -25.16 5.71 -15.73
CA VAL A 113 -25.89 6.97 -15.85
C VAL A 113 -26.54 7.29 -14.52
N GLY A 114 -26.40 8.53 -14.05
CA GLY A 114 -26.88 8.92 -12.73
C GLY A 114 -26.35 10.25 -12.20
N GLU A 115 -26.55 10.47 -10.90
CA GLU A 115 -26.19 11.72 -10.21
C GLU A 115 -25.35 11.47 -8.95
N PHE A 116 -24.43 12.39 -8.66
CA PHE A 116 -23.65 12.38 -7.43
C PHE A 116 -24.42 13.00 -6.25
N ASP A 117 -24.47 12.28 -5.13
CA ASP A 117 -24.98 12.80 -3.86
C ASP A 117 -23.85 13.47 -3.07
N HIS A 118 -23.58 14.74 -3.37
CA HIS A 118 -22.51 15.52 -2.71
C HIS A 118 -22.78 15.80 -1.22
N SER A 119 -24.02 15.59 -0.74
CA SER A 119 -24.35 15.77 0.68
C SER A 119 -23.70 14.69 1.57
N LYS A 120 -23.38 13.53 0.99
CA LYS A 120 -22.83 12.35 1.68
C LYS A 120 -21.39 12.05 1.27
N GLU A 121 -20.62 13.07 0.93
CA GLU A 121 -19.21 12.90 0.55
C GLU A 121 -18.34 12.42 1.72
N LEU A 122 -17.50 11.40 1.47
CA LEU A 122 -16.57 10.84 2.45
C LEU A 122 -15.12 11.18 2.08
N TYR A 123 -14.31 11.50 3.09
CA TYR A 123 -12.88 11.77 2.94
C TYR A 123 -12.06 10.66 3.58
N LEU A 124 -11.25 9.97 2.77
CA LEU A 124 -10.33 8.93 3.23
C LEU A 124 -8.91 9.46 3.30
N GLY A 125 -8.38 9.69 4.51
CA GLY A 125 -7.01 10.20 4.71
C GLY A 125 -6.47 9.88 6.11
N PRO A 126 -5.22 10.30 6.42
CA PRO A 126 -4.24 10.93 5.53
C PRO A 126 -3.63 9.93 4.54
N ARG A 127 -3.61 10.28 3.25
CA ARG A 127 -3.00 9.49 2.18
C ARG A 127 -2.05 10.36 1.36
N SER A 128 -0.90 9.80 1.01
CA SER A 128 0.08 10.44 0.12
C SER A 128 -0.48 10.55 -1.30
N CYS A 129 -0.17 11.64 -1.99
CA CYS A 129 -0.49 11.79 -3.41
C CYS A 129 0.32 10.77 -4.23
N LEU A 130 -0.35 9.87 -4.94
CA LEU A 130 0.26 8.97 -5.91
C LEU A 130 0.29 9.68 -7.26
N THR A 131 1.38 10.37 -7.58
CA THR A 131 1.64 10.83 -8.96
C THR A 131 2.27 9.70 -9.77
N ASP A 132 2.09 9.69 -11.09
CA ASP A 132 2.77 8.73 -11.97
C ASP A 132 4.29 8.85 -11.76
N GLY A 133 4.92 7.76 -11.30
CA GLY A 133 6.33 7.72 -10.87
C GLY A 133 6.60 8.10 -9.39
N GLY A 134 5.61 8.59 -8.63
CA GLY A 134 5.81 9.14 -7.29
C GLY A 134 5.82 8.15 -6.12
N ALA A 135 5.60 6.85 -6.35
CA ALA A 135 5.64 5.84 -5.30
C ALA A 135 7.04 5.72 -4.66
N GLU A 136 8.10 6.05 -5.41
CA GLU A 136 9.48 6.08 -4.92
C GLU A 136 9.78 7.27 -3.99
N ASN A 137 8.99 8.33 -4.08
CA ASN A 137 9.21 9.57 -3.34
C ASN A 137 8.36 9.69 -2.06
N SER A 138 7.62 8.66 -1.64
CA SER A 138 6.77 8.75 -0.45
C SER A 138 7.10 7.76 0.66
N ASN A 139 7.93 6.74 0.38
CA ASN A 139 8.24 5.67 1.33
C ASN A 139 9.73 5.61 1.74
N GLY A 140 10.55 6.55 1.28
CA GLY A 140 11.97 6.63 1.64
C GLY A 140 12.16 7.38 2.96
N LEU A 141 13.03 6.87 3.84
CA LEU A 141 13.47 7.49 5.10
C LEU A 141 14.03 8.92 4.91
N PHE A 142 14.40 9.29 3.68
CA PHE A 142 14.96 10.59 3.28
C PHE A 142 14.04 11.45 2.41
N SER A 143 12.77 11.07 2.22
CA SER A 143 11.88 11.86 1.35
C SER A 143 11.25 13.06 2.10
N GLY A 144 11.79 14.25 1.85
CA GLY A 144 11.56 15.47 2.62
C GLY A 144 10.23 16.21 2.41
N SER A 145 9.21 15.68 1.72
CA SER A 145 7.87 16.30 1.76
C SER A 145 6.76 15.41 1.17
N THR A 146 6.30 14.43 1.94
CA THR A 146 5.11 13.67 1.56
C THR A 146 3.89 14.58 1.60
N LYS A 147 3.40 15.01 0.44
CA LYS A 147 2.13 15.76 0.32
C LYS A 147 0.99 14.85 0.78
N SER A 148 0.52 15.08 2.00
CA SER A 148 -0.60 14.38 2.61
C SER A 148 -1.94 15.01 2.21
N GLY A 149 -2.93 14.17 1.97
CA GLY A 149 -4.26 14.58 1.54
C GLY A 149 -5.30 13.50 1.76
N TYR A 150 -6.42 13.61 1.07
CA TYR A 150 -7.59 12.76 1.22
C TYR A 150 -8.05 12.24 -0.14
N TYR A 151 -8.52 10.99 -0.21
CA TYR A 151 -9.35 10.56 -1.32
C TYR A 151 -10.80 10.97 -1.07
N VAL A 152 -11.41 11.55 -2.10
CA VAL A 152 -12.82 11.93 -2.09
C VAL A 152 -13.63 10.76 -2.63
N ILE A 153 -14.50 10.21 -1.80
CA ILE A 153 -15.43 9.15 -2.17
C ILE A 153 -16.84 9.73 -2.10
N THR A 154 -17.54 9.76 -3.22
CA THR A 154 -18.90 10.31 -3.30
C THR A 154 -19.86 9.20 -3.72
N PRO A 155 -21.00 9.03 -3.02
CA PRO A 155 -22.07 8.16 -3.48
C PRO A 155 -22.65 8.65 -4.81
N PHE A 156 -22.86 7.74 -5.76
CA PHE A 156 -23.45 7.98 -7.06
C PHE A 156 -24.71 7.13 -7.19
N LYS A 157 -25.85 7.79 -7.38
CA LYS A 157 -27.16 7.14 -7.53
C LYS A 157 -27.41 6.90 -9.00
N LEU A 158 -27.70 5.66 -9.37
CA LEU A 158 -27.99 5.31 -10.77
C LEU A 158 -29.42 5.73 -11.11
N SER A 159 -29.65 6.35 -12.26
CA SER A 159 -31.00 6.70 -12.73
C SER A 159 -31.81 5.46 -13.11
N ASN A 160 -31.14 4.47 -13.70
CA ASN A 160 -31.78 3.28 -14.26
C ASN A 160 -32.02 2.16 -13.24
N LYS A 161 -31.39 2.21 -12.06
CA LYS A 161 -31.42 1.11 -11.08
C LYS A 161 -31.46 1.65 -9.64
N PRO A 162 -32.11 0.96 -8.69
CA PRO A 162 -32.20 1.38 -7.29
C PRO A 162 -30.91 1.11 -6.48
N TYR A 163 -29.75 1.25 -7.12
CA TYR A 163 -28.44 1.04 -6.49
C TYR A 163 -27.69 2.35 -6.33
N THR A 164 -26.94 2.47 -5.24
CA THR A 164 -25.98 3.55 -5.02
C THR A 164 -24.58 2.96 -5.02
N ILE A 165 -23.71 3.45 -5.89
CA ILE A 165 -22.31 3.03 -5.97
C ILE A 165 -21.41 4.06 -5.29
N LEU A 166 -20.28 3.63 -4.75
CA LEU A 166 -19.26 4.55 -4.22
C LEU A 166 -18.21 4.80 -5.29
N VAL A 167 -18.04 6.05 -5.69
CA VAL A 167 -17.05 6.43 -6.70
C VAL A 167 -15.92 7.19 -6.01
N ASN A 168 -14.70 6.69 -6.17
CA ASN A 168 -13.50 7.44 -5.81
C ASN A 168 -13.22 8.47 -6.91
N ARG A 169 -13.36 9.76 -6.57
CA ARG A 169 -13.21 10.88 -7.50
C ARG A 169 -11.78 11.41 -7.61
N GLY A 170 -10.86 10.85 -6.83
CA GLY A 170 -9.45 11.21 -6.84
C GLY A 170 -8.97 11.79 -5.52
N TRP A 171 -7.75 12.31 -5.56
CA TRP A 171 -7.03 12.79 -4.39
C TRP A 171 -7.09 14.33 -4.30
N VAL A 172 -7.32 14.84 -3.09
CA VAL A 172 -7.28 16.27 -2.77
C VAL A 172 -6.24 16.54 -1.70
N SER A 173 -5.54 17.66 -1.80
CA SER A 173 -4.58 18.08 -0.78
C SER A 173 -5.28 18.47 0.53
N MET A 174 -4.57 18.44 1.65
CA MET A 174 -5.13 18.88 2.95
C MET A 174 -5.74 20.29 2.90
N LYS A 175 -5.18 21.19 2.10
CA LYS A 175 -5.66 22.58 1.97
C LYS A 175 -6.98 22.68 1.20
N ASN A 176 -7.23 21.74 0.27
CA ASN A 176 -8.40 21.73 -0.60
C ASN A 176 -9.49 20.76 -0.13
N LYS A 177 -9.54 20.47 1.17
CA LYS A 177 -10.57 19.59 1.75
C LYS A 177 -11.98 20.17 1.58
N ASN A 178 -12.13 21.49 1.71
CA ASN A 178 -13.44 22.15 1.64
C ASN A 178 -14.04 22.05 0.23
N PRO A 179 -15.27 21.51 0.05
CA PRO A 179 -15.99 21.50 -1.22
C PRO A 179 -16.01 22.83 -1.98
N ALA A 180 -16.17 23.94 -1.26
CA ALA A 180 -16.24 25.27 -1.86
C ALA A 180 -14.94 25.68 -2.56
N SER A 181 -13.80 25.16 -2.11
CA SER A 181 -12.48 25.40 -2.73
C SER A 181 -12.26 24.63 -4.03
N ARG A 182 -13.20 23.74 -4.41
CA ARG A 182 -13.08 22.81 -5.55
C ARG A 182 -14.35 22.75 -6.39
N SER A 183 -14.85 23.90 -6.84
CA SER A 183 -16.05 24.00 -7.69
C SER A 183 -15.97 23.18 -8.98
N SER A 184 -14.78 23.08 -9.60
CA SER A 184 -14.55 22.22 -10.78
C SER A 184 -14.78 20.73 -10.49
N GLY A 185 -14.63 20.33 -9.23
CA GLY A 185 -14.90 18.99 -8.74
C GLY A 185 -16.30 18.86 -8.15
N GLN A 186 -17.25 19.76 -8.41
CA GLN A 186 -18.63 19.63 -7.91
C GLN A 186 -19.57 19.64 -9.11
N VAL A 187 -19.60 18.52 -9.83
CA VAL A 187 -20.44 18.37 -11.03
C VAL A 187 -21.87 18.11 -10.56
N ALA A 188 -22.80 18.99 -10.94
CA ALA A 188 -24.21 18.87 -10.62
C ALA A 188 -25.00 18.38 -11.85
N GLY A 189 -26.02 17.56 -11.64
CA GLY A 189 -26.87 17.01 -12.68
C GLY A 189 -26.52 15.58 -13.11
N GLU A 190 -27.25 15.09 -14.09
CA GLU A 190 -27.13 13.73 -14.62
C GLU A 190 -25.90 13.58 -15.53
N LEU A 191 -25.13 12.52 -15.30
CA LEU A 191 -23.91 12.19 -16.01
C LEU A 191 -24.06 10.87 -16.77
N ASN A 192 -23.45 10.81 -17.96
CA ASN A 192 -23.47 9.67 -18.88
C ASN A 192 -22.07 9.07 -19.12
#